data_AF-A0A378YNT5-F1
#
_entry.id   AF-A0A378YNT5-F1
#
_cell.length_a   1.000
_cell.length_b   1.000
_cell.length_c   1.000
_cell.angle_alpha   90.00
_cell.angle_beta   90.00
_cell.angle_gamma   90.00
#
_symmetry.space_group_name_H-M   'P 1'
#
loop_
_entity.id
_entity.type
_entity.pdbx_description
1 polymer ?
#
loop_
_entity_poly.entity_id
_entity_poly.type
_entity_poly.pdbx_seq_one_letter_code
_entity_poly.pdbx_strand_id
1 'polypeptide(L)'
;MPPLPIPDISLVLPSDMEESCRSSATPDIGWPLDGVANVPEPAWSLPFPPVSVDTDTAFQFQTDFLGFAHDIPEDFVAHWAQAVRHGGGTPGWQAFVRYWMARMPGDDKRYALFQHLIRNFDRLEIHLRLAALECVLTDGPDGRAAVLRHWRRLGLGRFARAHWPTVRRLLRDAAMAR
;
A
#
# COMPACT_ATOMS: atom_id res chain seq x y z
N MET A 1 28.78 15.69 -43.46
CA MET A 1 27.45 16.31 -43.33
C MET A 1 27.25 16.71 -41.88
N PRO A 2 26.84 17.95 -41.58
CA PRO A 2 26.58 18.40 -40.21
C PRO A 2 25.27 17.81 -39.67
N PRO A 3 25.11 17.65 -38.35
CA PRO A 3 23.84 17.23 -37.75
C PRO A 3 22.78 18.33 -37.91
N LEU A 4 21.56 17.91 -38.29
CA LEU A 4 20.38 18.76 -38.44
C LEU A 4 20.00 19.43 -37.09
N PRO A 5 19.48 20.67 -37.11
CA PRO A 5 19.03 21.35 -35.89
C PRO A 5 17.75 20.73 -35.34
N ILE A 6 17.62 20.74 -34.00
CA ILE A 6 16.43 20.31 -33.27
C ILE A 6 15.27 21.26 -33.63
N PRO A 7 14.09 20.77 -34.01
CA PRO A 7 12.94 21.63 -34.27
C PRO A 7 12.44 22.30 -32.98
N ASP A 8 12.25 23.61 -33.10
CA ASP A 8 11.72 24.52 -32.08
C ASP A 8 10.26 24.14 -31.76
N ILE A 9 9.96 23.72 -30.53
CA ILE A 9 8.63 23.24 -30.09
C ILE A 9 7.71 24.43 -29.78
N SER A 10 8.09 25.67 -30.12
CA SER A 10 7.36 26.88 -29.74
C SER A 10 6.10 27.19 -30.58
N LEU A 11 5.62 26.28 -31.43
CA LEU A 11 4.40 26.51 -32.23
C LEU A 11 3.54 25.24 -32.32
N VAL A 12 3.13 24.70 -31.18
CA VAL A 12 1.93 23.86 -31.14
C VAL A 12 0.74 24.81 -30.98
N LEU A 13 -0.04 24.97 -32.05
CA LEU A 13 -1.38 25.56 -31.98
C LEU A 13 -2.15 24.83 -30.87
N PRO A 14 -2.87 25.52 -29.97
CA PRO A 14 -3.78 24.84 -29.06
C PRO A 14 -4.83 24.12 -29.91
N SER A 15 -4.72 22.79 -29.95
CA SER A 15 -5.72 21.92 -30.53
C SER A 15 -6.98 22.05 -29.68
N ASP A 16 -8.12 22.42 -30.29
CA ASP A 16 -9.47 22.55 -29.71
C ASP A 16 -10.00 21.22 -29.15
N MET A 17 -9.30 20.67 -28.16
CA MET A 17 -9.62 19.40 -27.52
C MET A 17 -9.64 19.56 -25.99
N GLU A 18 -10.11 20.71 -25.52
CA GLU A 18 -10.40 20.95 -24.10
C GLU A 18 -11.88 21.21 -23.80
N GLU A 19 -12.79 21.03 -24.77
CA GLU A 19 -14.21 21.38 -24.62
C GLU A 19 -15.18 20.17 -24.62
N SER A 20 -14.69 18.96 -24.32
CA SER A 20 -15.57 17.77 -24.21
C SER A 20 -15.80 17.25 -22.78
N CYS A 21 -15.31 17.95 -21.75
CA CYS A 21 -15.49 17.53 -20.35
C CYS A 21 -16.32 18.49 -19.49
N ARG A 22 -17.01 19.49 -20.07
CA ARG A 22 -17.85 20.45 -19.34
C ARG A 22 -19.35 20.37 -19.62
N SER A 23 -19.82 19.31 -20.27
CA SER A 23 -21.25 19.04 -20.33
C SER A 23 -21.69 18.24 -19.10
N SER A 24 -21.76 18.88 -17.93
CA SER A 24 -22.78 18.44 -16.96
C SER A 24 -24.11 18.86 -17.56
N ALA A 25 -24.79 17.92 -18.20
CA ALA A 25 -26.19 18.10 -18.52
C ALA A 25 -26.95 18.17 -17.19
N THR A 26 -27.07 19.37 -16.63
CA THR A 26 -28.20 19.70 -15.78
C THR A 26 -29.38 19.76 -16.75
N PRO A 27 -30.33 18.81 -16.71
CA PRO A 27 -31.51 18.98 -17.53
C PRO A 27 -32.26 20.20 -16.98
N ASP A 28 -32.30 21.28 -17.78
CA ASP A 28 -33.21 22.41 -17.59
C ASP A 28 -34.65 21.92 -17.75
N ILE A 29 -35.17 21.33 -16.67
CA ILE A 29 -36.57 20.99 -16.54
C ILE A 29 -37.20 22.20 -15.86
N GLY A 30 -37.59 23.17 -16.68
CA GLY A 30 -38.53 24.22 -16.28
C GLY A 30 -39.89 23.60 -16.02
N TRP A 31 -40.12 23.13 -14.80
CA TRP A 31 -41.46 22.78 -14.33
C TRP A 31 -41.87 23.81 -13.27
N PRO A 32 -43.02 24.48 -13.42
CA PRO A 32 -43.57 25.27 -12.32
C PRO A 32 -43.87 24.32 -11.15
N LEU A 33 -43.24 24.57 -10.00
CA LEU A 33 -43.51 23.86 -8.75
C LEU A 33 -44.84 24.32 -8.15
N ASP A 34 -45.94 24.11 -8.88
CA ASP A 34 -47.28 24.14 -8.29
C ASP A 34 -47.68 22.70 -7.97
N GLY A 35 -47.56 22.34 -6.69
CA GLY A 35 -48.07 21.09 -6.16
C GLY A 35 -47.01 20.04 -5.82
N VAL A 36 -46.13 20.32 -4.86
CA VAL A 36 -45.42 19.25 -4.14
C VAL A 36 -46.43 18.56 -3.21
N ALA A 37 -47.13 17.56 -3.75
CA ALA A 37 -47.81 16.58 -2.92
C ALA A 37 -46.78 15.54 -2.47
N ASN A 38 -46.68 15.29 -1.16
CA ASN A 38 -45.85 14.23 -0.62
C ASN A 38 -46.26 12.88 -1.23
N VAL A 39 -45.41 12.32 -2.09
CA VAL A 39 -45.58 10.94 -2.56
C VAL A 39 -45.23 10.02 -1.38
N PRO A 40 -46.14 9.14 -0.93
CA PRO A 40 -45.79 8.17 0.10
C PRO A 40 -44.77 7.18 -0.49
N GLU A 41 -43.69 6.90 0.24
CA GLU A 41 -42.70 5.90 -0.20
C GLU A 41 -43.39 4.56 -0.51
N PRO A 42 -43.04 3.91 -1.63
CA PRO A 42 -43.65 2.62 -1.97
C PRO A 42 -43.19 1.55 -0.98
N ALA A 43 -44.15 0.80 -0.44
CA ALA A 43 -43.95 -0.28 0.52
C ALA A 43 -43.37 -1.55 -0.14
N TRP A 44 -42.25 -1.45 -0.83
CA TRP A 44 -41.53 -2.62 -1.33
C TRP A 44 -40.38 -2.96 -0.40
N SER A 45 -40.38 -4.21 0.08
CA SER A 45 -39.25 -4.81 0.78
C SER A 45 -38.03 -4.77 -0.13
N LEU A 46 -37.05 -3.93 0.20
CA LEU A 46 -35.77 -3.88 -0.50
C LEU A 46 -35.14 -5.29 -0.46
N PRO A 47 -34.51 -5.77 -1.55
CA PRO A 47 -33.89 -7.10 -1.60
C PRO A 47 -32.60 -7.19 -0.77
N PHE A 48 -32.20 -6.10 -0.12
CA PHE A 48 -31.00 -6.02 0.69
C PHE A 48 -31.39 -5.86 2.16
N PRO A 49 -30.74 -6.59 3.09
CA PRO A 49 -30.98 -6.40 4.51
C PRO A 49 -30.69 -4.93 4.88
N PRO A 50 -31.46 -4.33 5.79
CA PRO A 50 -31.20 -2.98 6.26
C PRO A 50 -29.78 -2.92 6.81
N VAL A 51 -28.97 -2.02 6.25
CA VAL A 51 -27.61 -1.79 6.73
C VAL A 51 -27.73 -1.14 8.10
N SER A 52 -27.15 -1.77 9.13
CA SER A 52 -27.10 -1.22 10.48
C SER A 52 -26.52 0.20 10.44
N VAL A 53 -27.17 1.13 11.14
CA VAL A 53 -26.79 2.56 11.23
C VAL A 53 -25.47 2.76 12.00
N ASP A 54 -24.78 1.68 12.36
CA ASP A 54 -23.49 1.76 13.01
C ASP A 54 -22.44 2.22 12.00
N THR A 55 -22.06 3.49 12.11
CA THR A 55 -21.03 4.13 11.28
C THR A 55 -19.70 3.38 11.29
N ASP A 56 -19.44 2.56 12.31
CA ASP A 56 -18.24 1.74 12.42
C ASP A 56 -18.24 0.52 11.49
N THR A 57 -19.40 -0.03 11.11
CA THR A 57 -19.44 -1.23 10.26
C THR A 57 -18.89 -0.96 8.86
N ALA A 58 -19.19 0.20 8.26
CA ALA A 58 -18.72 0.56 6.92
C ALA A 58 -17.20 0.74 6.86
N PHE A 59 -16.60 1.26 7.93
CA PHE A 59 -15.13 1.29 8.07
C PHE A 59 -14.61 -0.13 8.25
N GLN A 60 -15.21 -0.93 9.13
CA GLN A 60 -14.80 -2.30 9.40
C GLN A 60 -14.78 -3.19 8.14
N PHE A 61 -15.75 -3.04 7.24
CA PHE A 61 -15.74 -3.73 5.94
C PHE A 61 -14.60 -3.26 5.02
N GLN A 62 -14.27 -1.98 4.98
CA GLN A 62 -13.09 -1.50 4.24
C GLN A 62 -11.80 -2.03 4.86
N THR A 63 -11.77 -2.13 6.18
CA THR A 63 -10.63 -2.60 6.96
C THR A 63 -10.40 -4.11 6.82
N ASP A 64 -11.48 -4.91 6.79
CA ASP A 64 -11.47 -6.35 6.52
C ASP A 64 -11.16 -6.66 5.05
N PHE A 65 -11.74 -5.89 4.11
CA PHE A 65 -11.46 -6.02 2.69
C PHE A 65 -10.00 -5.68 2.34
N LEU A 66 -9.38 -4.76 3.09
CA LEU A 66 -7.97 -4.44 2.97
C LEU A 66 -7.06 -5.35 3.80
N GLY A 67 -7.60 -6.20 4.69
CA GLY A 67 -6.86 -7.10 5.58
C GLY A 67 -6.06 -6.40 6.69
N PHE A 68 -6.45 -5.19 7.09
CA PHE A 68 -5.63 -4.30 7.92
C PHE A 68 -6.43 -3.57 9.02
N ALA A 69 -7.01 -4.32 9.96
CA ALA A 69 -7.03 -3.94 11.38
C ALA A 69 -7.08 -5.19 12.25
N HIS A 70 -5.97 -5.91 12.27
CA HIS A 70 -5.56 -6.40 13.58
C HIS A 70 -4.62 -5.34 14.12
N ASP A 71 -5.03 -4.72 15.24
CA ASP A 71 -4.10 -4.00 16.10
C ASP A 71 -2.88 -4.89 16.26
N ILE A 72 -1.76 -4.41 15.72
CA ILE A 72 -0.50 -5.13 15.78
C ILE A 72 -0.20 -5.26 17.26
N PRO A 73 -0.09 -6.48 17.81
CA PRO A 73 0.22 -6.64 19.23
C PRO A 73 1.48 -5.82 19.53
N GLU A 74 1.52 -5.09 20.63
CA GLU A 74 2.68 -4.25 20.97
C GLU A 74 3.99 -5.04 20.89
N ASP A 75 3.90 -6.32 21.26
CA ASP A 75 4.95 -7.34 21.25
C ASP A 75 5.53 -7.62 19.84
N PHE A 76 4.81 -7.30 18.76
CA PHE A 76 5.25 -7.59 17.39
C PHE A 76 6.57 -6.91 17.06
N VAL A 77 6.68 -5.61 17.38
CA VAL A 77 7.89 -4.84 17.08
C VAL A 77 9.05 -5.32 17.95
N ALA A 78 8.78 -5.68 19.21
CA ALA A 78 9.78 -6.23 20.12
C ALA A 78 10.30 -7.60 19.65
N HIS A 79 9.40 -8.52 19.27
CA HIS A 79 9.76 -9.81 18.70
C HIS A 79 10.51 -9.65 17.38
N TRP A 80 10.09 -8.70 16.54
CA TRP A 80 10.77 -8.40 15.29
C TRP A 80 12.19 -7.90 15.54
N ALA A 81 12.36 -6.92 16.42
CA ALA A 81 13.66 -6.37 16.82
C ALA A 81 14.60 -7.45 17.35
N GLN A 82 14.10 -8.34 18.21
CA GLN A 82 14.87 -9.47 18.74
C GLN A 82 15.30 -10.44 17.62
N ALA A 83 14.40 -10.75 16.69
CA ALA A 83 14.68 -11.66 15.58
C ALA A 83 15.76 -11.11 14.63
N VAL A 84 15.71 -9.83 14.28
CA VAL A 84 16.65 -9.22 13.33
C VAL A 84 18.04 -8.96 13.91
N ARG A 85 18.19 -8.86 15.24
CA ARG A 85 19.50 -8.71 15.91
C ARG A 85 20.46 -9.85 15.59
N HIS A 86 19.94 -11.05 15.35
CA HIS A 86 20.75 -12.21 15.02
C HIS A 86 21.03 -12.35 13.51
N GLY A 87 20.35 -11.57 12.66
CA GLY A 87 20.53 -11.57 11.21
C GLY A 87 19.63 -12.55 10.44
N GLY A 88 19.65 -12.42 9.11
CA GLY A 88 18.83 -13.19 8.18
C GLY A 88 19.25 -14.66 8.15
N GLY A 89 18.26 -15.56 8.01
CA GLY A 89 18.52 -17.01 7.96
C GLY A 89 18.82 -17.67 9.31
N THR A 90 18.85 -16.92 10.41
CA THR A 90 19.02 -17.49 11.75
C THR A 90 17.77 -18.24 12.24
N PRO A 91 17.91 -19.20 13.17
CA PRO A 91 16.77 -19.86 13.80
C PRO A 91 15.79 -18.87 14.44
N GLY A 92 16.28 -17.77 15.01
CA GLY A 92 15.46 -16.71 15.60
C GLY A 92 14.55 -16.02 14.58
N TRP A 93 15.11 -15.64 13.44
CA TRP A 93 14.32 -15.09 12.33
C TRP A 93 13.29 -16.08 11.79
N GLN A 94 13.68 -17.34 11.58
CA GLN A 94 12.77 -18.37 11.08
C GLN A 94 11.67 -18.74 12.08
N ALA A 95 11.95 -18.65 13.39
CA ALA A 95 10.95 -18.83 14.44
C ALA A 95 9.96 -17.66 14.44
N PHE A 96 10.44 -16.42 14.31
CA PHE A 96 9.59 -15.23 14.18
C PHE A 96 8.63 -15.32 12.99
N VAL A 97 9.16 -15.64 11.79
CA VAL A 97 8.34 -15.76 10.57
C VAL A 97 7.27 -16.84 10.74
N ARG A 98 7.64 -18.02 11.24
CA ARG A 98 6.68 -19.12 11.48
C ARG A 98 5.62 -18.77 12.52
N TYR A 99 6.02 -18.12 13.60
CA TYR A 99 5.12 -17.72 14.68
C TYR A 99 4.01 -16.77 14.18
N TRP A 100 4.38 -15.78 13.37
CA TRP A 100 3.42 -14.80 12.84
C TRP A 100 2.62 -15.33 11.66
N MET A 101 3.22 -16.12 10.78
CA MET A 101 2.48 -16.80 9.70
C MET A 101 1.37 -17.72 10.25
N ALA A 102 1.59 -18.39 11.39
CA ALA A 102 0.57 -19.25 12.00
C ALA A 102 -0.67 -18.47 12.45
N ARG A 103 -0.55 -17.16 12.69
CA ARG A 103 -1.61 -16.27 13.20
C ARG A 103 -2.27 -15.44 12.12
N MET A 104 -1.69 -15.38 10.93
CA MET A 104 -2.26 -14.63 9.81
C MET A 104 -3.37 -15.43 9.10
N PRO A 105 -4.48 -14.79 8.71
CA PRO A 105 -5.51 -15.39 7.85
C PRO A 105 -5.06 -15.43 6.38
N GLY A 106 -5.71 -16.28 5.57
CA GLY A 106 -5.51 -16.36 4.12
C GLY A 106 -4.41 -17.35 3.67
N ASP A 107 -4.27 -17.56 2.36
CA ASP A 107 -3.32 -18.52 1.80
C ASP A 107 -1.92 -17.90 1.59
N ASP A 108 -1.86 -16.60 1.26
CA ASP A 108 -0.62 -15.90 0.90
C ASP A 108 0.08 -15.24 2.10
N LYS A 109 0.17 -16.01 3.20
CA LYS A 109 0.56 -15.49 4.53
C LYS A 109 1.96 -14.91 4.57
N ARG A 110 2.89 -15.47 3.78
CA ARG A 110 4.30 -15.09 3.83
C ARG A 110 4.53 -13.71 3.20
N TYR A 111 3.96 -13.47 2.02
CA TYR A 111 3.98 -12.14 1.40
C TYR A 111 3.24 -11.11 2.27
N ALA A 112 2.07 -11.46 2.82
CA ALA A 112 1.31 -10.60 3.72
C ALA A 112 2.13 -10.19 4.96
N LEU A 113 2.87 -11.13 5.57
CA LEU A 113 3.79 -10.83 6.67
C LEU A 113 4.87 -9.82 6.26
N PHE A 114 5.55 -10.03 5.13
CA PHE A 114 6.60 -9.11 4.68
C PHE A 114 6.07 -7.74 4.31
N GLN A 115 4.91 -7.68 3.67
CA GLN A 115 4.20 -6.43 3.44
C GLN A 115 3.90 -5.70 4.76
N HIS A 116 3.45 -6.45 5.77
CA HIS A 116 3.15 -5.91 7.08
C HIS A 116 4.39 -5.37 7.81
N LEU A 117 5.52 -6.09 7.74
CA LEU A 117 6.83 -5.64 8.24
C LEU A 117 7.27 -4.34 7.56
N ILE A 118 7.15 -4.25 6.24
CA ILE A 118 7.54 -3.04 5.49
C ILE A 118 6.68 -1.84 5.85
N ARG A 119 5.36 -2.03 6.05
CA ARG A 119 4.46 -0.95 6.49
C ARG A 119 4.83 -0.40 7.86
N ASN A 120 5.36 -1.25 8.74
CA ASN A 120 5.75 -0.90 10.11
C ASN A 120 7.24 -0.64 10.28
N PHE A 121 8.00 -0.53 9.20
CA PHE A 121 9.46 -0.42 9.22
C PHE A 121 9.98 0.77 10.02
N ASP A 122 9.21 1.85 10.08
CA ASP A 122 9.54 3.04 10.87
C ASP A 122 9.49 2.82 12.38
N ARG A 123 8.74 1.82 12.85
CA ARG A 123 8.65 1.47 14.26
C ARG A 123 9.92 0.77 14.77
N LEU A 124 10.77 0.26 13.87
CA LEU A 124 12.08 -0.23 14.24
C LEU A 124 13.06 0.92 14.49
N GLU A 125 13.92 0.70 15.49
CA GLU A 125 15.07 1.55 15.76
C GLU A 125 16.00 1.62 14.55
N ILE A 126 16.56 2.81 14.30
CA ILE A 126 17.31 3.10 13.07
C ILE A 126 18.51 2.16 12.83
N HIS A 127 19.12 1.65 13.90
CA HIS A 127 20.27 0.75 13.84
C HIS A 127 19.88 -0.68 13.44
N LEU A 128 18.63 -1.11 13.69
CA LEU A 128 18.13 -2.44 13.33
C LEU A 128 17.59 -2.51 11.90
N ARG A 129 17.26 -1.37 11.29
CA ARG A 129 16.65 -1.31 9.96
C ARG A 129 17.48 -1.99 8.87
N LEU A 130 18.81 -1.84 8.90
CA LEU A 130 19.69 -2.50 7.94
C LEU A 130 19.58 -4.03 8.04
N ALA A 131 19.70 -4.57 9.25
CA ALA A 131 19.56 -5.99 9.51
C ALA A 131 18.16 -6.50 9.15
N ALA A 132 17.12 -5.72 9.44
CA ALA A 132 15.75 -6.05 9.08
C ALA A 132 15.56 -6.14 7.55
N LEU A 133 16.13 -5.22 6.77
CA LEU A 133 16.09 -5.29 5.32
C LEU A 133 16.81 -6.54 4.81
N GLU A 134 18.00 -6.83 5.33
CA GLU A 134 18.77 -8.02 4.96
C GLU A 134 18.00 -9.31 5.26
N CYS A 135 17.34 -9.41 6.42
CA CYS A 135 16.49 -10.54 6.77
C CYS A 135 15.37 -10.76 5.75
N VAL A 136 14.66 -9.69 5.38
CA VAL A 136 13.55 -9.79 4.40
C VAL A 136 14.07 -10.17 3.01
N LEU A 137 15.21 -9.64 2.58
CA LEU A 137 15.78 -9.92 1.26
C LEU A 137 16.33 -11.35 1.13
N THR A 138 16.86 -11.89 2.23
CA THR A 138 17.45 -13.23 2.28
C THR A 138 16.41 -14.33 2.53
N ASP A 139 15.23 -13.99 3.05
CA ASP A 139 14.21 -14.98 3.42
C ASP A 139 13.55 -15.70 2.23
N GLY A 140 13.58 -15.13 1.02
CA GLY A 140 13.08 -15.81 -0.18
C GLY A 140 12.43 -14.89 -1.21
N PRO A 141 11.74 -15.46 -2.21
CA PRO A 141 11.10 -14.70 -3.29
C PRO A 141 10.02 -13.74 -2.79
N ASP A 142 9.23 -14.13 -1.78
CA ASP A 142 8.13 -13.30 -1.25
C ASP A 142 8.66 -12.04 -0.55
N GLY A 143 9.75 -12.17 0.21
CA GLY A 143 10.41 -11.03 0.85
C GLY A 143 11.00 -10.08 -0.17
N ARG A 144 11.64 -10.61 -1.23
CA ARG A 144 12.11 -9.80 -2.36
C ARG A 144 10.97 -9.09 -3.07
N ALA A 145 9.88 -9.78 -3.37
CA ALA A 145 8.70 -9.20 -4.01
C ALA A 145 8.06 -8.09 -3.16
N ALA A 146 8.00 -8.28 -1.84
CA ALA A 146 7.48 -7.29 -0.90
C ALA A 146 8.34 -6.01 -0.90
N VAL A 147 9.66 -6.15 -0.83
CA VAL A 147 10.59 -5.00 -0.89
C VAL A 147 10.49 -4.29 -2.22
N LEU A 148 10.44 -5.01 -3.35
CA LEU A 148 10.32 -4.42 -4.67
C LEU A 148 9.05 -3.57 -4.80
N ARG A 149 7.89 -4.15 -4.44
CA ARG A 149 6.58 -3.49 -4.56
C ARG A 149 6.42 -2.30 -3.61
N HIS A 150 7.13 -2.31 -2.48
CA HIS A 150 7.02 -1.27 -1.45
C HIS A 150 8.27 -0.42 -1.29
N TRP A 151 9.22 -0.48 -2.24
CA TRP A 151 10.47 0.27 -2.18
C TRP A 151 10.23 1.77 -2.05
N ARG A 152 9.21 2.31 -2.74
CA ARG A 152 8.82 3.74 -2.63
C ARG A 152 8.52 4.17 -1.19
N ARG A 153 8.05 3.26 -0.32
CA ARG A 153 7.79 3.53 1.10
C ARG A 153 9.04 3.42 1.96
N LEU A 154 9.90 2.43 1.68
CA LEU A 154 11.17 2.26 2.37
C LEU A 154 12.15 3.36 1.97
N GLY A 155 12.60 3.37 0.72
CA GLY A 155 13.60 4.29 0.20
C GLY A 155 14.92 4.27 1.01
N LEU A 156 15.91 5.04 0.55
CA LEU A 156 17.15 5.20 1.30
C LEU A 156 16.99 6.09 2.55
N GLY A 157 15.98 6.96 2.56
CA GLY A 157 15.75 7.95 3.62
C GLY A 157 15.43 7.35 4.99
N ARG A 158 15.03 6.08 5.07
CA ARG A 158 14.73 5.39 6.33
C ARG A 158 15.95 4.76 6.99
N PHE A 159 17.10 4.78 6.31
CA PHE A 159 18.36 4.25 6.80
C PHE A 159 19.32 5.39 7.16
N ALA A 160 20.21 5.15 8.12
CA ALA A 160 21.35 6.02 8.36
C ALA A 160 22.19 6.16 7.08
N ARG A 161 22.73 7.36 6.82
CA ARG A 161 23.54 7.64 5.61
C ARG A 161 24.72 6.68 5.46
N ALA A 162 25.34 6.27 6.56
CA ALA A 162 26.42 5.29 6.58
C ALA A 162 26.02 3.92 5.98
N HIS A 163 24.74 3.55 6.06
CA HIS A 163 24.23 2.27 5.57
C HIS A 163 23.82 2.30 4.09
N TRP A 164 23.75 3.48 3.45
CA TRP A 164 23.28 3.59 2.06
C TRP A 164 24.07 2.75 1.06
N PRO A 165 25.42 2.68 1.11
CA PRO A 165 26.18 1.82 0.21
C PRO A 165 25.79 0.34 0.38
N THR A 166 25.63 -0.11 1.63
CA THR A 166 25.25 -1.49 1.96
C THR A 166 23.85 -1.81 1.47
N VAL A 167 22.89 -0.91 1.67
CA VAL A 167 21.51 -1.07 1.17
C VAL A 167 21.50 -1.20 -0.35
N ARG A 168 22.26 -0.37 -1.08
CA ARG A 168 22.36 -0.46 -2.54
C ARG A 168 22.97 -1.80 -3.00
N ARG A 169 24.00 -2.28 -2.29
CA ARG A 169 24.59 -3.60 -2.56
C ARG A 169 23.55 -4.71 -2.38
N LEU A 170 22.85 -4.73 -1.25
CA LEU A 170 21.80 -5.72 -0.96
C LEU A 170 20.70 -5.74 -2.03
N LEU A 171 20.26 -4.57 -2.50
CA LEU A 171 19.27 -4.49 -3.57
C LEU A 171 19.79 -5.01 -4.90
N ARG A 172 21.07 -4.78 -5.22
CA ARG A 172 21.70 -5.32 -6.43
C ARG A 172 21.81 -6.84 -6.34
N ASP A 173 22.27 -7.36 -5.21
CA ASP A 173 22.41 -8.80 -4.97
C ASP A 173 21.06 -9.52 -5.05
N ALA A 174 19.99 -8.85 -4.61
CA ALA A 174 18.61 -9.31 -4.75
C ALA A 174 18.02 -9.11 -6.17
N ALA A 175 18.83 -8.70 -7.15
CA ALA A 175 18.44 -8.38 -8.53
C ALA A 175 17.34 -7.29 -8.66
N MET A 176 17.24 -6.39 -7.69
CA MET A 176 16.22 -5.33 -7.66
C MET A 176 16.71 -3.95 -8.12
N ALA A 177 18.02 -3.73 -8.18
CA ALA A 177 18.61 -2.50 -8.70
C ALA A 177 19.35 -2.80 -10.02
N ARG A 178 18.82 -2.30 -11.14
CA ARG A 178 19.55 -2.18 -12.42
C ARG A 178 20.13 -0.78 -12.53
#